data_AF-A0A1W9TU69-F1
#
_entry.id   AF-A0A1W9TU69-F1
#
_cell.length_a   1.000
_cell.length_b   1.000
_cell.length_c   1.000
_cell.angle_alpha   90.00
_cell.angle_beta   90.00
_cell.angle_gamma   90.00
#
_symmetry.space_group_name_H-M   'P 1'
#
loop_
_entity.id
_entity.type
_entity.pdbx_description
1 polymer ?
#
loop_
_entity_poly.entity_id
_entity_poly.type
_entity_poly.pdbx_seq_one_letter_code
_entity_poly.pdbx_strand_id
1 'polypeptide(L)' 'MMIQAEVQIEPESYYFIKKVYKDLKYKSLCEYVHDAINIKVDKDRKKLRELSRIQAMELIGKASYDNFFESIEGEDFETR' A
#
# COMPACT_ATOMS: atom_id res chain seq x y z
N MET A 1 2.13 -17.86 8.18
CA MET A 1 2.80 -17.87 9.50
C MET A 1 2.35 -16.63 10.25
N MET A 2 1.84 -16.76 11.47
CA MET A 2 1.53 -15.60 12.32
C MET A 2 2.76 -15.28 13.17
N ILE A 3 3.09 -13.99 13.29
CA ILE A 3 4.17 -13.49 14.14
C ILE A 3 3.51 -12.82 15.34
N GLN A 4 3.90 -13.20 16.55
CA GLN A 4 3.46 -12.51 17.76
C GLN A 4 4.23 -11.21 17.90
N ALA A 5 3.51 -10.11 18.10
CA ALA A 5 4.07 -8.79 18.32
C ALA A 5 3.37 -8.15 19.52
N GLU A 6 4.15 -7.54 20.40
CA GLU A 6 3.61 -6.72 21.48
C GLU A 6 3.33 -5.31 20.97
N VAL A 7 2.13 -4.80 21.26
CA VAL A 7 1.69 -3.47 20.82
C VAL A 7 1.35 -2.66 22.06
N GLN A 8 1.98 -1.49 22.18
CA GLN A 8 1.61 -0.52 23.19
C GLN A 8 0.36 0.25 22.74
N ILE A 9 -0.61 0.36 23.63
CA ILE A 9 -1.88 1.05 23.38
C ILE A 9 -2.04 2.10 24.47
N GLU A 10 -2.43 3.31 24.07
CA GLU A 10 -2.75 4.39 25.01
C GLU A 10 -3.83 3.95 26.01
N PRO A 11 -3.73 4.31 27.30
CA PRO A 11 -4.68 3.87 28.32
C PRO A 11 -6.13 4.18 27.95
N GLU A 12 -6.39 5.38 27.44
CA GLU A 12 -7.73 5.83 27.02
C GLU A 12 -8.33 4.92 25.94
N SER A 13 -7.51 4.57 24.94
CA SER A 13 -7.90 3.66 23.87
C SER A 13 -8.15 2.25 24.41
N TYR A 14 -7.28 1.77 25.31
CA TYR A 14 -7.47 0.46 25.95
C TYR A 14 -8.79 0.37 26.72
N TYR A 15 -9.12 1.39 27.55
CA TYR A 15 -10.37 1.42 28.31
C TYR A 15 -11.59 1.49 27.40
N PHE A 16 -11.52 2.27 26.32
CA PHE A 16 -12.56 2.31 25.31
C PHE A 16 -12.80 0.93 24.71
N ILE A 17 -11.75 0.29 24.18
CA ILE A 17 -11.85 -1.03 23.53
C ILE A 17 -12.41 -2.07 24.51
N LYS A 18 -11.90 -2.09 25.75
CA LYS A 18 -12.34 -3.01 26.79
C LYS A 18 -13.84 -2.88 27.09
N LYS A 19 -14.39 -1.67 26.97
CA LYS A 19 -15.82 -1.41 27.16
C LYS A 19 -16.66 -1.90 25.97
N VAL A 20 -16.21 -1.65 24.74
CA VAL A 20 -17.05 -1.80 23.54
C VAL A 20 -16.88 -3.11 22.78
N TYR A 21 -15.78 -3.86 22.96
CA TYR A 21 -15.48 -5.01 22.08
C TYR A 21 -16.59 -6.08 22.08
N LYS A 22 -17.23 -6.32 23.25
CA LYS A 22 -18.35 -7.27 23.35
C LYS A 22 -19.60 -6.75 22.65
N ASP A 23 -19.90 -5.46 22.79
CA ASP A 23 -21.06 -4.81 22.16
C ASP A 23 -20.92 -4.85 20.63
N LEU A 24 -19.69 -4.77 20.14
CA LEU A 24 -19.33 -4.89 18.72
C LEU A 24 -19.15 -6.35 18.26
N LYS A 25 -19.52 -7.34 19.09
CA LYS A 25 -19.52 -8.78 18.77
C LYS A 25 -18.13 -9.39 18.52
N TYR A 26 -17.07 -8.80 19.05
CA TYR A 26 -15.75 -9.43 19.08
C TYR A 26 -15.68 -10.47 20.21
N LYS A 27 -15.01 -11.59 19.96
CA LYS A 27 -14.79 -12.67 20.92
C LYS A 27 -13.76 -12.27 21.99
N SER A 28 -12.80 -11.41 21.64
CA SER A 28 -11.76 -10.95 22.56
C SER A 28 -11.28 -9.54 22.23
N LEU A 29 -10.59 -8.91 23.20
CA LEU A 29 -9.92 -7.63 22.99
C LEU A 29 -8.82 -7.74 21.92
N CYS A 30 -8.08 -8.86 21.88
CA CYS A 30 -7.07 -9.08 20.86
C CYS A 30 -7.67 -9.13 19.46
N GLU A 31 -8.82 -9.79 19.26
CA GLU A 31 -9.48 -9.85 17.96
C GLU A 31 -9.84 -8.45 17.45
N TYR A 32 -10.41 -7.60 18.31
CA TYR A 32 -10.67 -6.20 17.99
C TYR A 32 -9.40 -5.47 17.52
N VAL A 33 -8.31 -5.60 18.29
CA VAL A 33 -7.05 -4.91 18.00
C VAL A 33 -6.44 -5.41 16.69
N HIS A 34 -6.45 -6.73 16.46
CA HIS A 34 -5.95 -7.33 15.22
C HIS A 34 -6.72 -6.82 14.01
N ASP A 35 -8.05 -6.78 14.06
CA ASP A 35 -8.87 -6.28 12.96
C ASP A 35 -8.62 -4.79 12.70
N ALA A 36 -8.55 -3.97 13.75
CA ALA A 36 -8.23 -2.55 13.61
C ALA A 36 -6.86 -2.32 12.95
N ILE A 37 -5.84 -3.08 13.36
CA ILE A 37 -4.51 -3.03 12.75
C ILE A 37 -4.56 -3.46 11.28
N ASN A 38 -5.22 -4.58 10.97
CA ASN A 38 -5.29 -5.12 9.62
C ASN A 38 -5.95 -4.12 8.65
N ILE A 39 -7.07 -3.51 9.06
CA ILE A 39 -7.76 -2.48 8.27
C ILE A 39 -6.84 -1.30 7.97
N LYS A 40 -6.08 -0.84 8.99
CA LYS A 40 -5.15 0.28 8.84
C LYS A 40 -3.99 -0.09 7.90
N VAL A 41 -3.38 -1.25 8.08
CA VAL A 41 -2.28 -1.75 7.24
C VAL A 41 -2.71 -1.86 5.79
N ASP A 42 -3.90 -2.39 5.50
CA ASP A 42 -4.38 -2.52 4.12
C ASP A 42 -4.66 -1.17 3.46
N LYS A 43 -5.20 -0.22 4.22
CA LYS A 43 -5.37 1.16 3.75
C LYS A 43 -4.02 1.81 3.42
N ASP A 44 -3.03 1.62 4.30
CA ASP A 44 -1.70 2.21 4.13
C ASP A 44 -0.94 1.56 2.96
N ARG A 45 -1.05 0.24 2.76
CA ARG A 45 -0.50 -0.45 1.59
C ARG A 45 -1.08 0.07 0.28
N LYS A 46 -2.40 0.30 0.22
CA LYS A 46 -3.05 0.92 -0.94
C LYS A 46 -2.50 2.32 -1.20
N LYS A 47 -2.38 3.14 -0.16
CA LYS A 47 -1.82 4.49 -0.24
C LYS A 47 -0.38 4.49 -0.75
N LEU A 48 0.46 3.59 -0.22
CA LEU A 48 1.86 3.48 -0.64
C LEU A 48 1.98 3.07 -2.11
N ARG A 49 1.17 2.11 -2.58
CA ARG A 49 1.15 1.74 -4.01
C ARG A 49 0.81 2.92 -4.91
N GLU A 50 -0.17 3.73 -4.50
CA GLU A 50 -0.56 4.91 -5.28
C GLU A 50 0.54 5.97 -5.29
N LEU A 51 1.20 6.22 -4.15
CA LEU A 51 2.36 7.12 -4.09
C LEU A 51 3.49 6.64 -4.99
N SER A 52 3.82 5.34 -4.96
CA SER A 52 4.84 4.76 -5.84
C SER A 52 4.46 4.88 -7.33
N ARG A 53 3.18 4.72 -7.67
CA ARG A 53 2.67 4.89 -9.04
C ARG A 53 2.86 6.33 -9.53
N ILE A 54 2.48 7.30 -8.71
CA ILE A 54 2.64 8.73 -9.02
C ILE A 54 4.12 9.07 -9.20
N GLN A 55 4.99 8.62 -8.28
CA GLN A 55 6.44 8.84 -8.37
C GLN A 55 7.03 8.23 -9.65
N ALA A 56 6.64 7.01 -10.02
CA ALA A 56 7.09 6.37 -11.26
C ALA A 56 6.65 7.16 -12.50
N MET A 57 5.41 7.66 -12.53
CA MET A 57 4.91 8.50 -13.63
C MET A 57 5.66 9.84 -13.71
N GLU A 58 5.98 10.46 -12.59
CA GLU A 58 6.78 11.70 -12.55
C GLU A 58 8.20 11.48 -13.06
N LEU A 59 8.83 10.34 -12.72
CA LEU A 59 10.16 9.98 -13.20
C LEU A 59 10.15 9.71 -14.71
N ILE A 60 9.13 9.01 -15.22
CA ILE A 60 8.91 8.80 -16.66
C ILE A 60 8.72 10.16 -17.37
N GLY A 61 7.89 11.05 -16.83
CA GLY A 61 7.64 12.37 -17.43
C GLY A 61 8.84 13.32 -17.39
N LYS A 62 9.87 13.04 -16.58
CA LYS A 62 11.12 13.79 -16.48
C LYS A 62 12.29 13.14 -17.22
N ALA A 63 12.17 11.87 -17.60
CA ALA A 63 13.18 11.21 -18.41
C ALA A 63 13.10 11.78 -19.83
N SER A 64 14.20 12.37 -20.34
CA SER A 64 14.34 12.57 -21.78
C SER A 64 14.41 11.19 -22.41
N TYR A 65 13.31 10.75 -23.00
CA TYR A 65 13.34 9.56 -23.85
C TYR A 65 14.14 9.95 -25.09
N ASP A 66 15.35 9.41 -25.23
CA ASP A 66 15.94 9.28 -26.55
C ASP A 66 15.02 8.33 -27.33
N ASN A 67 14.20 8.89 -28.22
CA ASN A 67 13.29 8.15 -29.08
C ASN A 67 14.09 7.30 -30.07
N PHE A 68 14.58 6.13 -29.64
CA PHE A 68 15.24 5.16 -30.52
C PHE A 68 14.31 4.59 -31.61
N PHE A 69 12.99 4.83 -31.52
CA PHE A 69 12.02 4.48 -32.56
C PHE A 69 12.07 5.42 -33.77
N GLU A 70 12.47 6.68 -33.61
CA GLU A 70 12.67 7.60 -34.73
C GLU A 70 13.92 7.22 -35.55
N SER A 71 14.77 6.33 -35.04
CA SER A 71 16.01 5.88 -35.69
C SER A 71 15.82 4.67 -36.63
N ILE A 72 14.63 4.03 -36.63
CA ILE A 72 14.37 2.78 -37.38
C ILE A 72 13.52 3.03 -38.64
N GLU A 73 13.02 4.25 -38.86
CA GLU A 73 12.25 4.63 -40.06
C GLU A 73 13.12 4.96 -41.30
N GLY A 74 14.35 4.43 -41.38
CA GLY A 74 15.33 4.82 -42.40
C GLY A 74 16.16 3.72 -43.06
N GLU A 75 16.02 2.43 -42.70
CA GLU A 75 16.69 1.35 -43.42
C GLU A 75 15.70 0.57 -44.31
N ASP A 76 15.57 1.10 -45.52
CA ASP A 76 15.37 0.40 -46.79
C ASP A 76 14.70 -1.00 -46.71
N PHE A 77 13.38 -1.01 -46.58
CA PHE A 77 12.57 -2.24 -46.66
C PHE A 77 12.40 -2.75 -48.12
N GLU A 78 12.95 -2.03 -49.11
CA GLU A 78 12.83 -2.36 -50.54
C GLU A 78 14.19 -2.55 -51.23
N THR A 79 15.00 -3.51 -50.78
CA THR A 79 15.91 -4.22 -51.71
C THR A 79 15.91 -5.72 -51.41
N ARG A 80 15.03 -6.41 -52.13
CA ARG A 80 15.17 -7.83 -52.47
C ARG A 80 16.31 -8.03 -53.47
#